data_AF-A0AAU3H078-F1
#
_entry.id   AF-A0AAU3H078-F1
#
_cell.length_a   1.000
_cell.length_b   1.000
_cell.length_c   1.000
_cell.angle_alpha   90.00
_cell.angle_beta   90.00
_cell.angle_gamma   90.00
#
_symmetry.space_group_name_H-M   'P 1'
#
loop_
_entity.id
_entity.type
_entity.pdbx_description
1 polymer ?
#
loop_
_entity_poly.entity_id
_entity_poly.type
_entity_poly.pdbx_seq_one_letter_code
_entity_poly.pdbx_strand_id
1 'polypeptide(L)'
;MSRSAQESTGQASAEHLLRTEQPESLDELDYLLITALQTSPRAEWAQIGKVLGVDASTAARRWHRLTEAGHAWLSCYTVAVGPAVPIIAFIEVDCAAGALHDVAAEIADDPHLITIEHVTGARDLVLTAAFPDLAMLARYVGFRLGRLPGVSATRSQTATAVHTEGSRWRLDRLDPDSHDLLAKDRGPAMPRRGLPAPDALDARLYLLLSEDFRQSAASLAERLGVSPTTVRRRLDRMHRQDSLIYRCEVARHLSGWPISVTLWGIAPAGETSRIASQLIRMRETRLCASLTGPHNLMLTVWLRSAEDIAAFEARLADRFPELAVADRAVALWQLKIAGHLLDPLGRHIRGVPVTFWEDPTAHRTEQALLHRLRTPR
;
A
#
# COMPACT_ATOMS: atom_id res chain seq x y z
N MET A 1 -51.45 34.83 -0.18
CA MET A 1 -50.14 35.18 0.39
C MET A 1 -49.34 33.91 0.73
N SER A 2 -49.05 33.04 -0.26
CA SER A 2 -48.36 31.76 0.02
C SER A 2 -47.39 31.31 -1.07
N ARG A 3 -46.96 32.22 -1.97
CA ARG A 3 -45.95 31.90 -3.00
C ARG A 3 -44.53 32.42 -2.68
N SER A 4 -44.36 33.37 -1.75
CA SER A 4 -43.03 33.94 -1.48
C SER A 4 -42.20 33.20 -0.42
N ALA A 5 -42.75 32.16 0.22
CA ALA A 5 -42.04 31.38 1.25
C ALA A 5 -41.38 30.09 0.71
N GLN A 6 -41.72 29.64 -0.50
CA GLN A 6 -41.12 28.45 -1.13
C GLN A 6 -39.90 28.79 -2.01
N GLU A 7 -39.74 30.04 -2.46
CA GLU A 7 -38.59 30.45 -3.27
C GLU A 7 -37.32 30.66 -2.42
N SER A 8 -37.46 31.12 -1.16
CA SER A 8 -36.30 31.35 -0.29
C SER A 8 -35.68 30.06 0.28
N THR A 9 -36.45 28.98 0.38
CA THR A 9 -35.97 27.67 0.83
C THR A 9 -35.23 26.92 -0.29
N GLY A 10 -35.63 27.12 -1.55
CA GLY A 10 -34.96 26.54 -2.72
C GLY A 10 -33.58 27.15 -3.01
N GLN A 11 -33.41 28.46 -2.80
CA GLN A 11 -32.11 29.13 -2.99
C GLN A 11 -31.07 28.73 -1.93
N ALA A 12 -31.47 28.60 -0.66
CA ALA A 12 -30.56 28.14 0.41
C ALA A 12 -30.11 26.67 0.22
N SER A 13 -30.99 25.81 -0.30
CA SER A 13 -30.64 24.42 -0.64
C SER A 13 -29.75 24.30 -1.89
N ALA A 14 -29.95 25.16 -2.89
CA ALA A 14 -29.08 25.22 -4.06
C ALA A 14 -27.69 25.80 -3.72
N GLU A 15 -27.60 26.81 -2.85
CA GLU A 15 -26.32 27.32 -2.34
C GLU A 15 -25.58 26.32 -1.44
N HIS A 16 -26.30 25.46 -0.71
CA HIS A 16 -25.68 24.37 0.06
C HIS A 16 -25.16 23.24 -0.84
N LEU A 17 -25.83 22.97 -1.96
CA LEU A 17 -25.36 22.04 -3.00
C LEU A 17 -24.22 22.60 -3.86
N LEU A 18 -24.11 23.94 -3.95
CA LEU A 18 -23.05 24.66 -4.68
C LEU A 18 -21.91 25.17 -3.79
N ARG A 19 -21.98 24.96 -2.47
CA ARG A 19 -20.79 24.79 -1.62
C ARG A 19 -20.15 23.45 -1.94
N THR A 20 -19.73 23.31 -3.19
CA THR A 20 -18.54 22.57 -3.56
C THR A 20 -17.49 23.02 -2.55
N GLU A 21 -17.19 22.16 -1.57
CA GLU A 21 -15.96 22.30 -0.79
C GLU A 21 -14.89 22.62 -1.82
N GLN A 22 -14.28 23.81 -1.73
CA GLN A 22 -13.13 24.10 -2.58
C GLN A 22 -12.21 22.89 -2.45
N PRO A 23 -11.75 22.29 -3.56
CA PRO A 23 -10.90 21.11 -3.47
C PRO A 23 -9.76 21.49 -2.53
N GLU A 24 -9.72 20.85 -1.36
CA GLU A 24 -8.69 21.08 -0.34
C GLU A 24 -7.35 20.78 -0.98
N SER A 25 -6.72 21.80 -1.54
CA SER A 25 -5.50 21.65 -2.31
C SER A 25 -4.32 21.79 -1.39
N LEU A 26 -3.38 20.85 -1.47
CA LEU A 26 -2.07 20.99 -0.85
C LEU A 26 -1.34 22.18 -1.46
N ASP A 27 -0.71 23.00 -0.63
CA ASP A 27 0.19 24.05 -1.12
C ASP A 27 1.56 23.44 -1.52
N GLU A 28 2.40 24.24 -2.20
CA GLU A 28 3.70 23.74 -2.68
C GLU A 28 4.61 23.29 -1.51
N LEU A 29 4.53 23.95 -0.36
CA LEU A 29 5.32 23.57 0.81
C LEU A 29 4.85 22.22 1.38
N ASP A 30 3.56 21.93 1.35
CA ASP A 30 3.01 20.63 1.73
C ASP A 30 3.50 19.53 0.77
N TYR A 31 3.55 19.80 -0.54
CA TYR A 31 4.14 18.86 -1.52
C TYR A 31 5.64 18.61 -1.30
N LEU A 32 6.41 19.66 -1.01
CA LEU A 32 7.84 19.54 -0.72
C LEU A 32 8.08 18.78 0.60
N LEU A 33 7.25 19.02 1.62
CA LEU A 33 7.30 18.31 2.90
C LEU A 33 7.02 16.82 2.73
N ILE A 34 5.97 16.46 1.99
CA ILE A 34 5.66 15.06 1.67
C ILE A 34 6.82 14.44 0.89
N THR A 35 7.36 15.13 -0.11
CA THR A 35 8.49 14.61 -0.91
C THR A 35 9.73 14.39 -0.04
N ALA A 36 10.04 15.32 0.87
CA ALA A 36 11.15 15.17 1.83
C ALA A 36 10.98 13.96 2.73
N LEU A 37 9.77 13.73 3.26
CA LEU A 37 9.45 12.55 4.05
C LEU A 37 9.37 11.27 3.23
N GLN A 38 9.05 11.33 1.94
CA GLN A 38 9.20 10.15 1.08
C GLN A 38 10.69 9.80 0.88
N THR A 39 11.56 10.80 0.75
CA THR A 39 13.02 10.60 0.60
C THR A 39 13.65 10.08 1.89
N SER A 40 13.39 10.74 3.03
CA SER A 40 13.90 10.35 4.35
C SER A 40 12.78 10.40 5.40
N PRO A 41 11.98 9.32 5.52
CA PRO A 41 10.80 9.31 6.41
C PRO A 41 11.11 9.55 7.88
N ARG A 42 12.35 9.26 8.30
CA ARG A 42 12.84 9.40 9.66
C ARG A 42 13.68 10.65 9.90
N ALA A 43 13.89 11.50 8.89
CA ALA A 43 14.66 12.74 9.07
C ALA A 43 14.08 13.60 10.20
N GLU A 44 14.97 14.21 10.98
CA GLU A 44 14.61 15.13 12.05
C GLU A 44 13.98 16.39 11.46
N TRP A 45 13.01 16.99 12.17
CA TRP A 45 12.32 18.19 11.68
C TRP A 45 13.25 19.36 11.43
N ALA A 46 14.38 19.45 12.14
CA ALA A 46 15.41 20.45 11.89
C ALA A 46 16.11 20.27 10.54
N GLN A 47 16.39 19.03 10.15
CA GLN A 47 16.98 18.71 8.84
C GLN A 47 15.97 19.00 7.73
N ILE A 48 14.71 18.57 7.91
CA ILE A 48 13.62 18.86 6.96
C ILE A 48 13.42 20.38 6.83
N GLY A 49 13.33 21.11 7.94
CA GLY A 49 13.16 22.56 7.93
C GLY A 49 14.29 23.28 7.18
N LYS A 50 15.54 22.88 7.41
CA LYS A 50 16.70 23.41 6.66
C LYS A 50 16.58 23.21 5.16
N VAL A 51 16.15 22.02 4.72
CA VAL A 51 15.97 21.69 3.29
C VAL A 51 14.83 22.50 2.68
N LEU A 52 13.76 22.73 3.44
CA LEU A 52 12.55 23.42 2.97
C LEU A 52 12.57 24.95 3.18
N GLY A 53 13.61 25.50 3.80
CA GLY A 53 13.69 26.92 4.13
C GLY A 53 12.69 27.39 5.20
N VAL A 54 12.27 26.50 6.11
CA VAL A 54 11.34 26.80 7.21
C VAL A 54 11.91 26.34 8.55
N ASP A 55 11.38 26.86 9.65
CA ASP A 55 11.75 26.37 10.97
C ASP A 55 11.18 24.96 11.24
N ALA A 56 11.84 24.22 12.13
CA ALA A 56 11.46 22.84 12.48
C ALA A 56 10.02 22.74 13.02
N SER A 57 9.57 23.75 13.76
CA SER A 57 8.23 23.77 14.35
C SER A 57 7.15 23.97 13.29
N THR A 58 7.41 24.78 12.26
CA THR A 58 6.53 24.94 11.10
C THR A 58 6.42 23.65 10.29
N ALA A 59 7.53 22.96 10.03
CA ALA A 59 7.51 21.66 9.34
C ALA A 59 6.69 20.62 10.12
N ALA A 60 6.95 20.50 11.43
CA ALA A 60 6.23 19.56 12.30
C ALA A 60 4.73 19.88 12.39
N ARG A 61 4.35 21.15 12.56
CA ARG A 61 2.95 21.59 12.61
C ARG A 61 2.21 21.32 11.30
N ARG A 62 2.86 21.57 10.16
CA ARG A 62 2.29 21.26 8.83
C ARG A 62 2.09 19.77 8.65
N TRP A 63 3.08 18.95 9.00
CA TRP A 63 2.96 17.49 8.96
C TRP A 63 1.80 16.98 9.82
N HIS A 64 1.66 17.51 11.03
CA HIS A 64 0.55 17.15 11.92
C HIS A 64 -0.81 17.47 11.28
N ARG A 65 -0.99 18.68 10.70
CA ARG A 65 -2.22 19.04 9.97
C ARG A 65 -2.52 18.08 8.82
N LEU A 66 -1.51 17.70 8.02
CA LEU A 66 -1.68 16.76 6.91
C LEU A 66 -2.11 15.37 7.40
N THR A 67 -1.58 14.93 8.54
CA THR A 67 -1.90 13.63 9.14
C THR A 67 -3.30 13.62 9.75
N GLU A 68 -3.69 14.67 10.48
CA GLU A 68 -5.03 14.82 11.07
C GLU A 68 -6.13 14.87 10.00
N ALA A 69 -5.85 15.51 8.85
CA ALA A 69 -6.77 15.53 7.71
C ALA A 69 -6.75 14.23 6.88
N GLY A 70 -5.89 13.27 7.21
CA GLY A 70 -5.68 12.04 6.45
C GLY A 70 -5.06 12.26 5.05
N HIS A 71 -4.50 13.44 4.78
CA HIS A 71 -3.94 13.82 3.48
C HIS A 71 -2.57 13.21 3.23
N ALA A 72 -1.80 12.95 4.28
CA ALA A 72 -0.53 12.23 4.21
C ALA A 72 -0.30 11.44 5.50
N TRP A 73 0.40 10.32 5.42
CA TRP A 73 0.70 9.49 6.59
C TRP A 73 2.02 8.78 6.43
N LEU A 74 2.55 8.29 7.54
CA LEU A 74 3.75 7.47 7.58
C LEU A 74 3.36 6.01 7.78
N SER A 75 4.08 5.10 7.13
CA SER A 75 3.88 3.66 7.31
C SER A 75 5.20 2.93 7.47
N CYS A 76 5.16 1.84 8.24
CA CYS A 76 6.30 0.95 8.46
C CYS A 76 5.83 -0.49 8.34
N TYR A 77 6.49 -1.27 7.49
CA TYR A 77 6.30 -2.72 7.38
C TYR A 77 7.64 -3.44 7.38
N THR A 78 7.61 -4.71 7.78
CA THR A 78 8.79 -5.58 7.75
C THR A 78 8.81 -6.41 6.47
N VAL A 79 9.99 -6.63 5.90
CA VAL A 79 10.18 -7.56 4.76
C VAL A 79 10.62 -8.95 5.24
N ALA A 80 11.10 -9.03 6.47
CA ALA A 80 11.57 -10.26 7.08
C ALA A 80 10.49 -10.80 8.01
N VAL A 81 9.90 -11.92 7.63
CA VAL A 81 9.01 -12.67 8.51
C VAL A 81 9.46 -14.12 8.53
N GLY A 82 10.61 -14.34 9.18
CA GLY A 82 11.24 -15.65 9.26
C GLY A 82 12.41 -15.85 8.29
N PRO A 83 12.94 -17.08 8.19
CA PRO A 83 14.09 -17.41 7.34
C PRO A 83 13.77 -17.43 5.84
N ALA A 84 12.48 -17.44 5.46
CA ALA A 84 12.01 -17.50 4.08
C ALA A 84 11.43 -16.17 3.61
N VAL A 85 11.60 -15.86 2.33
CA VAL A 85 10.93 -14.72 1.68
C VAL A 85 9.43 -15.02 1.61
N PRO A 86 8.54 -14.11 2.04
CA PRO A 86 7.11 -14.37 2.01
C PRO A 86 6.62 -14.55 0.57
N ILE A 87 5.61 -15.42 0.40
CA ILE A 87 4.84 -15.54 -0.83
C ILE A 87 3.98 -14.29 -0.97
N ILE A 88 4.26 -13.47 -1.98
CA ILE A 88 3.35 -12.39 -2.37
C ILE A 88 2.33 -12.97 -3.36
N ALA A 89 1.05 -12.78 -3.05
CA ALA A 89 -0.05 -13.21 -3.89
C ALA A 89 -0.91 -12.01 -4.30
N PHE A 90 -1.37 -12.07 -5.55
CA PHE A 90 -2.40 -11.19 -6.09
C PHE A 90 -3.67 -12.02 -6.25
N ILE A 91 -4.74 -11.60 -5.59
CA ILE A 91 -6.00 -12.35 -5.52
C ILE A 91 -7.10 -11.46 -6.08
N GLU A 92 -7.69 -11.88 -7.19
CA GLU A 92 -8.91 -11.29 -7.73
C GLU A 92 -10.11 -11.94 -7.05
N VAL A 93 -11.09 -11.13 -6.67
CA VAL A 93 -12.32 -11.57 -6.02
C VAL A 93 -13.52 -11.03 -6.79
N ASP A 94 -14.43 -11.93 -7.13
CA ASP A 94 -15.74 -11.59 -7.70
C ASP A 94 -16.77 -11.66 -6.56
N CYS A 95 -17.54 -10.60 -6.39
CA CYS A 95 -18.56 -10.45 -5.36
C CYS A 95 -19.96 -10.70 -5.93
N ALA A 96 -20.85 -11.24 -5.10
CA ALA A 96 -22.27 -11.24 -5.39
C ALA A 96 -22.79 -9.80 -5.48
N ALA A 97 -23.84 -9.58 -6.28
CA ALA A 97 -24.43 -8.26 -6.45
C ALA A 97 -24.78 -7.62 -5.09
N GLY A 98 -24.27 -6.40 -4.86
CA GLY A 98 -24.48 -5.65 -3.62
C GLY A 98 -23.59 -6.05 -2.44
N ALA A 99 -22.81 -7.13 -2.52
CA ALA A 99 -22.03 -7.64 -1.40
C ALA A 99 -20.58 -7.09 -1.32
N LEU A 100 -20.14 -6.31 -2.30
CA LEU A 100 -18.75 -5.87 -2.43
C LEU A 100 -18.22 -5.18 -1.18
N HIS A 101 -18.97 -4.19 -0.65
CA HIS A 101 -18.53 -3.42 0.51
C HIS A 101 -18.57 -4.22 1.81
N ASP A 102 -19.51 -5.16 1.95
CA ASP A 102 -19.56 -6.07 3.10
C ASP A 102 -18.36 -7.03 3.09
N VAL A 103 -18.05 -7.62 1.93
CA VAL A 103 -16.86 -8.47 1.73
C VAL A 103 -15.60 -7.68 2.04
N ALA A 104 -15.46 -6.47 1.48
CA ALA A 104 -14.28 -5.64 1.67
C ALA A 104 -14.11 -5.21 3.14
N ALA A 105 -15.19 -4.88 3.84
CA ALA A 105 -15.16 -4.53 5.26
C ALA A 105 -14.73 -5.72 6.14
N GLU A 106 -15.25 -6.92 5.84
CA GLU A 106 -14.97 -8.14 6.60
C GLU A 106 -13.51 -8.61 6.48
N ILE A 107 -12.83 -8.31 5.36
CA ILE A 107 -11.40 -8.60 5.16
C ILE A 107 -10.48 -7.41 5.40
N ALA A 108 -11.02 -6.21 5.68
CA ALA A 108 -10.23 -4.98 5.85
C ALA A 108 -9.15 -5.12 6.93
N ASP A 109 -9.49 -5.83 8.00
CA ASP A 109 -8.62 -6.07 9.16
C ASP A 109 -7.76 -7.32 9.05
N ASP A 110 -7.81 -8.06 7.93
CA ASP A 110 -6.90 -9.17 7.70
C ASP A 110 -5.46 -8.61 7.60
N PRO A 111 -4.55 -8.97 8.53
CA PRO A 111 -3.26 -8.29 8.67
C PRO A 111 -2.29 -8.63 7.55
N HIS A 112 -2.50 -9.74 6.86
CA HIS A 112 -1.66 -10.17 5.76
C HIS A 112 -2.08 -9.56 4.41
N LEU A 113 -3.27 -8.92 4.35
CA LEU A 113 -3.71 -8.13 3.21
C LEU A 113 -3.02 -6.76 3.26
N ILE A 114 -2.06 -6.57 2.37
CA ILE A 114 -1.28 -5.35 2.21
C ILE A 114 -2.14 -4.28 1.52
N THR A 115 -2.84 -4.67 0.45
CA THR A 115 -3.64 -3.77 -0.38
C THR A 115 -4.99 -4.41 -0.70
N ILE A 116 -6.06 -3.62 -0.67
CA ILE A 116 -7.42 -3.98 -1.10
C ILE A 116 -7.88 -2.89 -2.05
N GLU A 117 -8.13 -3.24 -3.30
CA GLU A 117 -8.58 -2.29 -4.33
C GLU A 117 -9.92 -2.76 -4.90
N HIS A 118 -10.95 -1.91 -4.81
CA HIS A 118 -12.13 -2.01 -5.65
C HIS A 118 -11.79 -1.44 -7.02
N VAL A 119 -11.99 -2.25 -8.06
CA VAL A 119 -11.56 -1.94 -9.42
C VAL A 119 -12.68 -2.09 -10.44
N THR A 120 -12.50 -1.49 -11.61
CA THR A 120 -13.33 -1.77 -12.79
C THR A 120 -12.94 -3.10 -13.45
N GLY A 121 -13.87 -3.69 -14.21
CA GLY A 121 -13.58 -4.76 -15.17
C GLY A 121 -14.22 -6.08 -14.79
N ALA A 122 -13.56 -7.20 -15.08
CA ALA A 122 -14.05 -8.56 -14.86
C ALA A 122 -13.88 -9.08 -13.41
N ARG A 123 -13.53 -8.20 -12.47
CA ARG A 123 -13.31 -8.50 -11.05
C ARG A 123 -13.77 -7.30 -10.22
N ASP A 124 -14.22 -7.56 -9.00
CA ASP A 124 -14.67 -6.51 -8.09
C ASP A 124 -13.52 -6.01 -7.23
N LEU A 125 -12.74 -6.93 -6.67
CA LEU A 125 -11.58 -6.61 -5.83
C LEU A 125 -10.28 -7.20 -6.38
N VAL A 126 -9.19 -6.46 -6.23
CA VAL A 126 -7.82 -6.96 -6.36
C VAL A 126 -7.13 -6.82 -5.01
N LEU A 127 -6.69 -7.93 -4.46
CA LEU A 127 -5.99 -8.01 -3.18
C LEU A 127 -4.50 -8.24 -3.43
N THR A 128 -3.64 -7.55 -2.70
CA THR A 128 -2.22 -7.91 -2.57
C THR A 128 -1.98 -8.42 -1.16
N ALA A 129 -1.45 -9.62 -1.04
CA ALA A 129 -1.32 -10.32 0.23
C ALA A 129 0.04 -10.99 0.40
N ALA A 130 0.55 -11.07 1.63
CA ALA A 130 1.81 -11.73 1.96
C ALA A 130 1.60 -12.94 2.88
N PHE A 131 2.08 -14.10 2.47
CA PHE A 131 1.94 -15.36 3.21
C PHE A 131 3.30 -15.96 3.56
N PRO A 132 3.41 -16.69 4.69
CA PRO A 132 4.65 -17.39 5.03
C PRO A 132 4.99 -18.52 4.04
N ASP A 133 3.96 -19.17 3.48
CA ASP A 133 4.10 -20.30 2.57
C ASP A 133 2.83 -20.50 1.71
N LEU A 134 2.91 -21.44 0.75
CA LEU A 134 1.79 -21.79 -0.12
C LEU A 134 0.61 -22.46 0.62
N ALA A 135 0.87 -23.13 1.76
CA ALA A 135 -0.19 -23.79 2.52
C ALA A 135 -1.10 -22.75 3.20
N MET A 136 -0.52 -21.68 3.75
CA MET A 136 -1.28 -20.57 4.30
C MET A 136 -2.06 -19.82 3.22
N LEU A 137 -1.46 -19.60 2.03
CA LEU A 137 -2.19 -19.02 0.89
C LEU A 137 -3.39 -19.89 0.50
N ALA A 138 -3.18 -21.21 0.34
CA ALA A 138 -4.26 -22.14 0.01
C ALA A 138 -5.36 -22.14 1.09
N ARG A 139 -4.98 -22.06 2.37
CA ARG A 139 -5.93 -21.97 3.48
C ARG A 139 -6.76 -20.69 3.41
N TYR A 140 -6.11 -19.55 3.16
CA TYR A 140 -6.79 -18.28 3.07
C TYR A 140 -7.79 -18.24 1.91
N VAL A 141 -7.33 -18.59 0.70
CA VAL A 141 -8.19 -18.60 -0.50
C VAL A 141 -9.35 -19.60 -0.35
N GLY A 142 -9.07 -20.82 0.10
CA GLY A 142 -10.07 -21.89 0.16
C GLY A 142 -11.02 -21.82 1.35
N PHE A 143 -10.50 -21.58 2.56
CA PHE A 143 -11.28 -21.68 3.80
C PHE A 143 -11.69 -20.34 4.41
N ARG A 144 -11.00 -19.24 4.09
CA ARG A 144 -11.43 -17.89 4.52
C ARG A 144 -12.23 -17.20 3.42
N LEU A 145 -11.61 -16.89 2.27
CA LEU A 145 -12.30 -16.22 1.17
C LEU A 145 -13.40 -17.09 0.53
N GLY A 146 -13.10 -18.36 0.23
CA GLY A 146 -14.06 -19.27 -0.40
C GLY A 146 -15.29 -19.61 0.47
N ARG A 147 -15.30 -19.20 1.74
CA ARG A 147 -16.45 -19.37 2.67
C ARG A 147 -17.06 -18.04 3.11
N LEU A 148 -16.49 -16.91 2.67
CA LEU A 148 -16.94 -15.59 3.04
C LEU A 148 -18.26 -15.28 2.32
N PRO A 149 -19.38 -15.01 3.05
CA PRO A 149 -20.64 -14.64 2.41
C PRO A 149 -20.45 -13.44 1.48
N GLY A 150 -20.98 -13.55 0.26
CA GLY A 150 -20.83 -12.52 -0.77
C GLY A 150 -19.66 -12.72 -1.72
N VAL A 151 -18.72 -13.64 -1.45
CA VAL A 151 -17.70 -14.03 -2.44
C VAL A 151 -18.28 -15.07 -3.40
N SER A 152 -18.26 -14.76 -4.69
CA SER A 152 -18.75 -15.63 -5.77
C SER A 152 -17.63 -16.43 -6.43
N ALA A 153 -16.44 -15.84 -6.59
CA ALA A 153 -15.27 -16.52 -7.14
C ALA A 153 -13.97 -15.86 -6.67
N THR A 154 -12.87 -16.61 -6.71
CA THR A 154 -11.53 -16.10 -6.47
C THR A 154 -10.56 -16.63 -7.53
N ARG A 155 -9.58 -15.82 -7.92
CA ARG A 155 -8.45 -16.22 -8.78
C ARG A 155 -7.18 -15.72 -8.13
N SER A 156 -6.21 -16.59 -7.89
CA SER A 156 -4.96 -16.22 -7.21
C SER A 156 -3.74 -16.52 -8.09
N GLN A 157 -2.80 -15.59 -8.06
CA GLN A 157 -1.49 -15.71 -8.70
C GLN A 157 -0.41 -15.33 -7.70
N THR A 158 0.74 -15.99 -7.76
CA THR A 158 1.87 -15.68 -6.90
C THR A 158 2.95 -14.92 -7.67
N ALA A 159 3.59 -13.97 -7.00
CA ALA A 159 4.74 -13.29 -7.53
C ALA A 159 5.96 -14.21 -7.50
N THR A 160 6.60 -14.41 -8.65
CA THR A 160 7.94 -15.00 -8.74
C THR A 160 9.02 -13.97 -8.44
N ALA A 161 8.75 -12.69 -8.72
CA ALA A 161 9.58 -11.56 -8.35
C ALA A 161 8.71 -10.29 -8.21
N VAL A 162 8.98 -9.49 -7.18
CA VAL A 162 8.47 -8.11 -7.05
C VAL A 162 9.64 -7.18 -7.39
N HIS A 163 9.57 -6.52 -8.55
CA HIS A 163 10.66 -5.70 -9.09
C HIS A 163 10.66 -4.29 -8.49
N THR A 164 9.46 -3.76 -8.23
CA THR A 164 9.26 -2.51 -7.47
C THR A 164 7.89 -2.51 -6.81
N GLU A 165 7.76 -1.72 -5.75
CA GLU A 165 6.50 -1.42 -5.08
C GLU A 165 6.51 0.03 -4.58
N GLY A 166 5.37 0.51 -4.07
CA GLY A 166 5.13 1.93 -3.83
C GLY A 166 6.10 2.64 -2.87
N SER A 167 6.87 1.93 -2.04
CA SER A 167 7.87 2.55 -1.15
C SER A 167 8.99 3.30 -1.87
N ARG A 168 9.16 3.04 -3.17
CA ARG A 168 10.14 3.71 -4.04
C ARG A 168 9.52 4.83 -4.88
N TRP A 169 8.20 4.88 -4.97
CA TRP A 169 7.51 5.92 -5.72
C TRP A 169 7.53 7.23 -4.94
N ARG A 170 7.83 8.33 -5.63
CA ARG A 170 7.98 9.67 -5.04
C ARG A 170 7.07 10.66 -5.74
N LEU A 171 6.84 11.84 -5.19
CA LEU A 171 6.24 12.96 -5.92
C LEU A 171 7.25 13.71 -6.80
N ASP A 172 8.55 13.57 -6.49
CA ASP A 172 9.69 14.21 -7.18
C ASP A 172 9.51 15.72 -7.35
N ARG A 173 9.22 16.41 -6.25
CA ARG A 173 9.09 17.88 -6.18
C ARG A 173 10.31 18.60 -5.61
N LEU A 174 11.25 17.86 -5.01
CA LEU A 174 12.50 18.44 -4.50
C LEU A 174 13.49 18.69 -5.62
N ASP A 175 14.26 19.77 -5.51
CA ASP A 175 15.43 19.98 -6.34
C ASP A 175 16.54 18.93 -6.01
N PRO A 176 17.48 18.68 -6.93
CA PRO A 176 18.52 17.66 -6.75
C PRO A 176 19.38 17.86 -5.50
N ASP A 177 19.74 19.10 -5.16
CA ASP A 177 20.60 19.38 -4.01
C ASP A 177 19.88 19.06 -2.69
N SER A 178 18.61 19.47 -2.58
CA SER A 178 17.72 19.13 -1.47
C SER A 178 17.51 17.63 -1.33
N HIS A 179 17.34 16.92 -2.46
CA HIS A 179 17.23 15.47 -2.47
C HIS A 179 18.51 14.82 -1.93
N ASP A 180 19.67 15.22 -2.40
CA ASP A 180 20.96 14.64 -2.00
C ASP A 180 21.30 14.92 -0.53
N LEU A 181 20.89 16.07 0.02
CA LEU A 181 21.01 16.36 1.45
C LEU A 181 20.19 15.42 2.33
N LEU A 182 19.05 14.92 1.84
CA LEU A 182 18.18 13.97 2.57
C LEU A 182 18.53 12.52 2.28
N ALA A 183 18.99 12.21 1.07
CA ALA A 183 19.24 10.84 0.61
C ALA A 183 20.54 10.24 1.17
N LYS A 184 21.49 11.07 1.62
CA LYS A 184 22.78 10.64 2.21
C LYS A 184 22.64 9.64 3.35
N ASP A 185 21.51 9.64 4.05
CA ASP A 185 21.25 8.77 5.20
C ASP A 185 20.57 7.43 4.82
N ARG A 186 20.33 7.14 3.53
CA ARG A 186 19.63 5.92 3.09
C ARG A 186 20.58 4.88 2.48
N GLY A 187 20.67 3.72 3.13
CA GLY A 187 21.30 2.51 2.56
C GLY A 187 20.44 1.83 1.47
N PRO A 188 21.01 0.92 0.67
CA PRO A 188 20.31 0.28 -0.45
C PRO A 188 19.14 -0.62 0.02
N ALA A 189 17.95 -0.36 -0.54
CA ALA A 189 16.66 -0.93 -0.15
C ALA A 189 16.34 -2.31 -0.75
N MET A 190 17.25 -3.29 -0.63
CA MET A 190 16.92 -4.69 -0.88
C MET A 190 17.08 -5.51 0.40
N PRO A 191 16.04 -6.26 0.82
CA PRO A 191 16.16 -7.16 1.95
C PRO A 191 17.27 -8.16 1.67
N ARG A 192 18.25 -8.25 2.56
CA ARG A 192 19.29 -9.27 2.45
C ARG A 192 18.62 -10.63 2.69
N ARG A 193 18.88 -11.62 1.82
CA ARG A 193 18.39 -12.99 2.02
C ARG A 193 19.08 -13.60 3.26
N GLY A 194 18.35 -14.45 4.01
CA GLY A 194 18.91 -15.18 5.14
C GLY A 194 18.99 -14.40 6.46
N LEU A 195 18.15 -13.38 6.65
CA LEU A 195 18.05 -12.69 7.93
C LEU A 195 17.47 -13.64 9.00
N PRO A 196 17.97 -13.58 10.25
CA PRO A 196 17.36 -14.31 11.35
C PRO A 196 15.93 -13.84 11.55
N ALA A 197 15.04 -14.80 11.84
CA ALA A 197 13.64 -14.51 12.13
C ALA A 197 13.53 -13.46 13.26
N PRO A 198 12.61 -12.48 13.16
CA PRO A 198 12.31 -11.60 14.28
C PRO A 198 11.85 -12.43 15.47
N ASP A 199 12.39 -12.14 16.65
CA ASP A 199 11.88 -12.75 17.88
C ASP A 199 10.59 -12.05 18.36
N ALA A 200 10.00 -12.53 19.46
CA ALA A 200 8.78 -11.96 20.00
C ALA A 200 8.92 -10.48 20.40
N LEU A 201 10.11 -10.03 20.81
CA LEU A 201 10.35 -8.61 21.11
C LEU A 201 10.42 -7.79 19.81
N ASP A 202 11.09 -8.31 18.78
CA ASP A 202 11.15 -7.66 17.46
C ASP A 202 9.75 -7.53 16.84
N ALA A 203 8.91 -8.56 16.96
CA ALA A 203 7.53 -8.53 16.49
C ALA A 203 6.70 -7.45 17.21
N ARG A 204 6.80 -7.36 18.54
CA ARG A 204 6.11 -6.31 19.31
C ARG A 204 6.66 -4.92 18.98
N LEU A 205 7.98 -4.78 18.84
CA LEU A 205 8.60 -3.51 18.43
C LEU A 205 8.09 -3.09 17.05
N TYR A 206 7.97 -4.02 16.11
CA TYR A 206 7.41 -3.77 14.79
C TYR A 206 5.97 -3.24 14.87
N LEU A 207 5.09 -3.85 15.67
CA LEU A 207 3.70 -3.37 15.82
C LEU A 207 3.67 -1.91 16.29
N LEU A 208 4.51 -1.54 17.25
CA LEU A 208 4.61 -0.15 17.72
C LEU A 208 5.11 0.81 16.63
N LEU A 209 6.09 0.38 15.81
CA LEU A 209 6.60 1.18 14.70
C LEU A 209 5.57 1.32 13.56
N SER A 210 4.68 0.33 13.40
CA SER A 210 3.61 0.39 12.40
C SER A 210 2.52 1.41 12.75
N GLU A 211 2.36 1.72 14.04
CA GLU A 211 1.52 2.82 14.52
C GLU A 211 2.19 4.19 14.26
N ASP A 212 3.41 4.36 14.76
CA ASP A 212 4.24 5.55 14.53
C ASP A 212 5.72 5.21 14.77
N PHE A 213 6.50 5.17 13.69
CA PHE A 213 7.93 4.85 13.78
C PHE A 213 8.81 6.04 14.20
N ARG A 214 8.25 7.25 14.34
CA ARG A 214 8.96 8.45 14.82
C ARG A 214 8.94 8.56 16.34
N GLN A 215 8.23 7.68 17.05
CA GLN A 215 8.27 7.55 18.51
C GLN A 215 9.71 7.38 19.02
N SER A 216 10.00 7.98 20.18
CA SER A 216 11.32 7.90 20.79
C SER A 216 11.64 6.49 21.29
N ALA A 217 12.93 6.13 21.30
CA ALA A 217 13.36 4.85 21.87
C ALA A 217 12.99 4.68 23.35
N ALA A 218 12.82 5.79 24.09
CA ALA A 218 12.37 5.78 25.48
C ALA A 218 10.89 5.38 25.59
N SER A 219 10.02 5.99 24.77
CA SER A 219 8.59 5.67 24.70
C SER A 219 8.36 4.22 24.29
N LEU A 220 9.11 3.74 23.29
CA LEU A 220 9.05 2.34 22.86
C LEU A 220 9.50 1.39 23.98
N ALA A 221 10.55 1.74 24.73
CA ALA A 221 11.06 0.94 25.83
C ALA A 221 10.04 0.79 26.97
N GLU A 222 9.39 1.89 27.35
CA GLU A 222 8.33 1.91 28.35
C GLU A 222 7.17 0.99 27.95
N ARG A 223 6.65 1.13 26.71
CA ARG A 223 5.57 0.28 26.19
C ARG A 223 5.93 -1.20 26.09
N LEU A 224 7.21 -1.52 25.87
CA LEU A 224 7.70 -2.89 25.72
C LEU A 224 8.18 -3.54 27.03
N GLY A 225 8.30 -2.76 28.12
CA GLY A 225 8.87 -3.23 29.39
C GLY A 225 10.36 -3.58 29.30
N VAL A 226 11.14 -2.85 28.49
CA VAL A 226 12.59 -3.07 28.30
C VAL A 226 13.38 -1.77 28.43
N SER A 227 14.72 -1.84 28.49
CA SER A 227 15.55 -0.64 28.55
C SER A 227 15.59 0.12 27.19
N PRO A 228 15.73 1.46 27.19
CA PRO A 228 15.94 2.22 25.95
C PRO A 228 17.20 1.78 25.18
N THR A 229 18.23 1.29 25.87
CA THR A 229 19.43 0.71 25.25
C THR A 229 19.12 -0.57 24.48
N THR A 230 18.20 -1.40 24.99
CA THR A 230 17.73 -2.60 24.30
C THR A 230 16.98 -2.23 23.02
N VAL A 231 16.06 -1.27 23.07
CA VAL A 231 15.32 -0.80 21.89
C VAL A 231 16.27 -0.27 20.82
N ARG A 232 17.19 0.63 21.17
CA ARG A 232 18.19 1.17 20.22
C ARG A 232 18.98 0.04 19.54
N ARG A 233 19.53 -0.88 20.34
CA ARG A 233 20.26 -2.04 19.81
C ARG A 233 19.44 -2.88 18.82
N ARG A 234 18.14 -3.08 19.08
CA ARG A 234 17.22 -3.81 18.19
C ARG A 234 16.96 -3.04 16.90
N LEU A 235 16.63 -1.75 16.99
CA LEU A 235 16.43 -0.87 15.84
C LEU A 235 17.67 -0.79 14.96
N ASP A 236 18.85 -0.57 15.54
CA ASP A 236 20.13 -0.50 14.81
C ASP A 236 20.43 -1.81 14.08
N ARG A 237 20.05 -2.96 14.67
CA ARG A 237 20.17 -4.25 14.00
C ARG A 237 19.20 -4.35 12.83
N MET A 238 17.93 -3.99 13.02
CA MET A 238 16.90 -4.04 11.97
C MET A 238 17.21 -3.10 10.80
N HIS A 239 17.74 -1.90 11.07
CA HIS A 239 18.19 -0.96 10.05
C HIS A 239 19.39 -1.47 9.27
N ARG A 240 20.43 -1.98 9.94
CA ARG A 240 21.60 -2.58 9.25
C ARG A 240 21.24 -3.81 8.41
N GLN A 241 20.11 -4.43 8.70
CA GLN A 241 19.59 -5.59 8.00
C GLN A 241 18.59 -5.21 6.89
N ASP A 242 18.24 -3.93 6.76
CA ASP A 242 17.20 -3.44 5.84
C ASP A 242 15.87 -4.19 6.04
N SER A 243 15.56 -4.59 7.27
CA SER A 243 14.36 -5.39 7.58
C SER A 243 13.11 -4.53 7.74
N LEU A 244 13.28 -3.23 7.99
CA LEU A 244 12.19 -2.25 8.12
C LEU A 244 12.16 -1.36 6.88
N ILE A 245 10.99 -1.28 6.25
CA ILE A 245 10.72 -0.31 5.21
C ILE A 245 9.83 0.79 5.78
N TYR A 246 10.32 2.03 5.68
CA TYR A 246 9.58 3.24 6.00
C TYR A 246 9.05 3.88 4.73
N ARG A 247 7.81 4.34 4.78
CA ARG A 247 7.17 5.09 3.69
C ARG A 247 6.51 6.33 4.23
N CYS A 248 6.38 7.30 3.33
CA CYS A 248 5.44 8.39 3.44
C CYS A 248 4.46 8.24 2.28
N GLU A 249 3.18 8.28 2.59
CA GLU A 249 2.08 8.20 1.64
C GLU A 249 1.32 9.52 1.60
N VAL A 250 0.62 9.73 0.50
CA VAL A 250 -0.25 10.87 0.26
C VAL A 250 -1.57 10.36 -0.28
N ALA A 251 -2.67 10.99 0.14
CA ALA A 251 -4.00 10.70 -0.39
C ALA A 251 -3.97 10.85 -1.91
N ARG A 252 -4.38 9.80 -2.63
CA ARG A 252 -4.14 9.69 -4.08
C ARG A 252 -4.70 10.88 -4.86
N HIS A 253 -5.89 11.36 -4.51
CA HIS A 253 -6.52 12.52 -5.16
C HIS A 253 -5.69 13.82 -5.03
N LEU A 254 -4.85 13.94 -3.99
CA LEU A 254 -3.98 15.09 -3.77
C LEU A 254 -2.59 14.93 -4.37
N SER A 255 -2.21 13.72 -4.83
CA SER A 255 -0.86 13.42 -5.30
C SER A 255 -0.49 14.09 -6.63
N GLY A 256 -1.47 14.62 -7.37
CA GLY A 256 -1.29 15.02 -8.78
C GLY A 256 -1.23 13.83 -9.75
N TRP A 257 -1.47 12.60 -9.25
CA TRP A 257 -1.58 11.35 -9.98
C TRP A 257 -2.79 10.55 -9.49
N PRO A 258 -4.02 11.07 -9.66
CA PRO A 258 -5.22 10.56 -9.01
C PRO A 258 -5.71 9.21 -9.56
N ILE A 259 -5.24 8.78 -10.74
CA ILE A 259 -5.73 7.59 -11.42
C ILE A 259 -4.76 6.43 -11.21
N SER A 260 -5.22 5.35 -10.59
CA SER A 260 -4.43 4.12 -10.43
C SER A 260 -4.96 3.06 -11.39
N VAL A 261 -4.08 2.48 -12.20
CA VAL A 261 -4.44 1.44 -13.18
C VAL A 261 -3.54 0.24 -12.98
N THR A 262 -4.14 -0.93 -12.83
CA THR A 262 -3.44 -2.21 -12.86
C THR A 262 -3.58 -2.82 -14.24
N LEU A 263 -2.45 -3.12 -14.86
CA LEU A 263 -2.32 -3.77 -16.16
C LEU A 263 -1.75 -5.17 -15.97
N TRP A 264 -2.37 -6.15 -16.63
CA TRP A 264 -1.86 -7.51 -16.73
C TRP A 264 -1.26 -7.70 -18.10
N GLY A 265 0.00 -8.12 -18.14
CA GLY A 265 0.79 -8.25 -19.34
C GLY A 265 1.27 -9.68 -19.59
N ILE A 266 1.54 -9.97 -20.85
CA ILE A 266 2.17 -11.20 -21.31
C ILE A 266 3.47 -10.80 -22.02
N ALA A 267 4.60 -11.23 -21.46
CA ALA A 267 5.92 -11.12 -22.07
C ALA A 267 6.45 -12.50 -22.47
N PRO A 268 7.27 -12.61 -23.53
CA PRO A 268 7.95 -13.84 -23.88
C PRO A 268 8.81 -14.39 -22.73
N ALA A 269 8.88 -15.71 -22.63
CA ALA A 269 9.78 -16.38 -21.69
C ALA A 269 11.23 -15.96 -21.96
N GLY A 270 11.91 -15.45 -20.92
CA GLY A 270 13.28 -14.92 -21.01
C GLY A 270 13.35 -13.39 -21.08
N GLU A 271 12.31 -12.70 -21.56
CA GLU A 271 12.29 -11.24 -21.69
C GLU A 271 11.71 -10.53 -20.45
N THR A 272 10.93 -11.26 -19.65
CA THR A 272 10.22 -10.75 -18.47
C THR A 272 11.11 -9.90 -17.55
N SER A 273 12.29 -10.40 -17.18
CA SER A 273 13.21 -9.68 -16.28
C SER A 273 13.78 -8.42 -16.92
N ARG A 274 14.11 -8.47 -18.22
CA ARG A 274 14.60 -7.29 -18.94
C ARG A 274 13.52 -6.22 -19.00
N ILE A 275 12.32 -6.57 -19.44
CA ILE A 275 11.18 -5.66 -19.54
C ILE A 275 10.85 -5.05 -18.18
N ALA A 276 10.69 -5.89 -17.15
CA ALA A 276 10.41 -5.43 -15.80
C ALA A 276 11.46 -4.42 -15.30
N SER A 277 12.75 -4.68 -15.52
CA SER A 277 13.82 -3.74 -15.15
C SER A 277 13.67 -2.36 -15.79
N GLN A 278 13.06 -2.27 -16.97
CA GLN A 278 12.80 -1.00 -17.66
C GLN A 278 11.50 -0.37 -17.19
N LEU A 279 10.45 -1.16 -16.98
CA LEU A 279 9.16 -0.70 -16.46
C LEU A 279 9.32 -0.01 -15.11
N ILE A 280 10.16 -0.54 -14.21
CA ILE A 280 10.40 0.09 -12.90
C ILE A 280 11.10 1.45 -12.97
N ARG A 281 11.64 1.84 -14.13
CA ARG A 281 12.25 3.17 -14.37
C ARG A 281 11.25 4.18 -14.94
N MET A 282 10.04 3.74 -15.30
CA MET A 282 8.98 4.65 -15.73
C MET A 282 8.38 5.33 -14.51
N ARG A 283 8.17 6.64 -14.60
CA ARG A 283 7.74 7.50 -13.49
C ARG A 283 6.38 7.10 -12.92
N GLU A 284 5.51 6.62 -13.78
CA GLU A 284 4.16 6.20 -13.46
C GLU A 284 4.13 4.86 -12.71
N THR A 285 5.17 4.04 -12.85
CA THR A 285 5.22 2.69 -12.28
C THR A 285 5.32 2.72 -10.77
N ARG A 286 4.28 2.23 -10.10
CA ARG A 286 4.22 2.11 -8.64
C ARG A 286 4.40 0.68 -8.14
N LEU A 287 4.00 -0.32 -8.92
CA LEU A 287 4.26 -1.73 -8.65
C LEU A 287 4.56 -2.46 -9.96
N CYS A 288 5.56 -3.34 -9.96
CA CYS A 288 5.82 -4.25 -11.07
C CYS A 288 6.21 -5.61 -10.50
N ALA A 289 5.48 -6.66 -10.91
CA ALA A 289 5.70 -8.02 -10.46
C ALA A 289 5.67 -9.01 -11.64
N SER A 290 6.49 -10.04 -11.56
CA SER A 290 6.39 -11.23 -12.40
C SER A 290 5.54 -12.27 -11.71
N LEU A 291 4.59 -12.88 -12.43
CA LEU A 291 3.58 -13.77 -11.87
C LEU A 291 3.71 -15.21 -12.39
N THR A 292 3.09 -16.16 -11.68
CA THR A 292 3.00 -17.58 -12.05
C THR A 292 1.86 -17.92 -13.02
N GLY A 293 0.92 -17.00 -13.27
CA GLY A 293 -0.27 -17.24 -14.07
C GLY A 293 -0.12 -16.93 -15.57
N PRO A 294 -1.24 -16.94 -16.32
CA PRO A 294 -1.22 -16.71 -17.78
C PRO A 294 -0.77 -15.29 -18.14
N HIS A 295 -1.01 -14.32 -17.25
CA HIS A 295 -0.45 -12.99 -17.33
C HIS A 295 0.81 -12.96 -16.47
N ASN A 296 1.96 -13.17 -17.09
CA ASN A 296 3.23 -13.33 -16.36
C ASN A 296 3.87 -12.02 -15.91
N LEU A 297 3.24 -10.87 -16.19
CA LEU A 297 3.58 -9.56 -15.65
C LEU A 297 2.34 -8.83 -15.13
N MET A 298 2.50 -8.12 -14.02
CA MET A 298 1.52 -7.17 -13.49
C MET A 298 2.20 -5.84 -13.19
N LEU A 299 1.53 -4.76 -13.59
CA LEU A 299 2.01 -3.40 -13.45
C LEU A 299 0.89 -2.53 -12.86
N THR A 300 1.12 -1.88 -11.72
CA THR A 300 0.24 -0.81 -11.25
C THR A 300 0.90 0.53 -11.52
N VAL A 301 0.24 1.38 -12.28
CA VAL A 301 0.69 2.72 -12.64
C VAL A 301 -0.24 3.79 -12.11
N TRP A 302 0.34 4.93 -11.73
CA TRP A 302 -0.39 6.13 -11.38
C TRP A 302 -0.29 7.15 -12.51
N LEU A 303 -1.44 7.65 -12.95
CA LEU A 303 -1.62 8.56 -14.08
C LEU A 303 -2.31 9.85 -13.61
N ARG A 304 -2.16 10.92 -14.41
CA ARG A 304 -2.72 12.24 -14.07
C ARG A 304 -4.21 12.33 -14.38
N SER A 305 -4.64 11.64 -15.44
CA SER A 305 -6.03 11.57 -15.87
C SER A 305 -6.38 10.19 -16.43
N ALA A 306 -7.68 9.89 -16.57
CA ALA A 306 -8.13 8.66 -17.19
C ALA A 306 -7.87 8.68 -18.72
N GLU A 307 -7.78 9.86 -19.32
CA GLU A 307 -7.45 10.05 -20.73
C GLU A 307 -6.01 9.62 -21.04
N ASP A 308 -5.11 9.70 -20.06
CA ASP A 308 -3.71 9.28 -20.20
C ASP A 308 -3.53 7.76 -20.32
N ILE A 309 -4.57 6.94 -20.05
CA ILE A 309 -4.47 5.48 -20.07
C ILE A 309 -4.07 4.99 -21.47
N ALA A 310 -4.80 5.43 -22.50
CA ALA A 310 -4.52 5.02 -23.87
C ALA A 310 -3.14 5.50 -24.34
N ALA A 311 -2.75 6.73 -23.97
CA ALA A 311 -1.43 7.26 -24.28
C ALA A 311 -0.31 6.48 -23.57
N PHE A 312 -0.51 6.09 -22.32
CA PHE A 312 0.44 5.27 -21.57
C PHE A 312 0.61 3.89 -22.21
N GLU A 313 -0.50 3.20 -22.54
CA GLU A 313 -0.45 1.90 -23.22
C GLU A 313 0.21 1.99 -24.60
N ALA A 314 -0.05 3.04 -25.37
CA ALA A 314 0.62 3.27 -26.66
C ALA A 314 2.15 3.40 -26.50
N ARG A 315 2.62 4.13 -25.47
CA ARG A 315 4.06 4.23 -25.17
C ARG A 315 4.64 2.91 -24.69
N LEU A 316 3.87 2.08 -23.97
CA LEU A 316 4.30 0.74 -23.60
C LEU A 316 4.49 -0.13 -24.84
N ALA A 317 3.53 -0.13 -25.77
CA ALA A 317 3.58 -0.92 -26.99
C ALA A 317 4.74 -0.48 -27.91
N ASP A 318 5.01 0.82 -28.02
CA ASP A 318 6.15 1.34 -28.79
C ASP A 318 7.50 0.93 -28.16
N ARG A 319 7.61 1.04 -26.83
CA ARG A 319 8.85 0.75 -26.11
C ARG A 319 9.12 -0.75 -25.93
N PHE A 320 8.06 -1.55 -25.81
CA PHE A 320 8.11 -2.99 -25.58
C PHE A 320 7.16 -3.69 -26.56
N PRO A 321 7.48 -3.76 -27.86
CA PRO A 321 6.62 -4.40 -28.86
C PRO A 321 6.28 -5.86 -28.55
N GLU A 322 7.16 -6.53 -27.78
CA GLU A 322 6.99 -7.90 -27.30
C GLU A 322 6.06 -8.04 -26.09
N LEU A 323 5.69 -6.96 -25.41
CA LEU A 323 4.78 -6.97 -24.26
C LEU A 323 3.35 -6.73 -24.72
N ALA A 324 2.50 -7.74 -24.59
CA ALA A 324 1.06 -7.58 -24.80
C ALA A 324 0.36 -7.21 -23.50
N VAL A 325 -0.37 -6.10 -23.47
CA VAL A 325 -1.32 -5.79 -22.37
C VAL A 325 -2.59 -6.61 -22.60
N ALA A 326 -2.82 -7.61 -21.76
CA ALA A 326 -3.90 -8.58 -21.90
C ALA A 326 -5.18 -8.18 -21.15
N ASP A 327 -5.04 -7.47 -20.03
CA ASP A 327 -6.18 -6.97 -19.24
C ASP A 327 -5.79 -5.67 -18.51
N ARG A 328 -6.80 -4.91 -18.09
CA ARG A 328 -6.67 -3.65 -17.34
C ARG A 328 -7.79 -3.48 -16.32
N ALA A 329 -7.47 -2.78 -15.24
CA ALA A 329 -8.42 -2.38 -14.21
C ALA A 329 -8.07 -1.00 -13.68
N VAL A 330 -9.04 -0.09 -13.64
CA VAL A 330 -8.90 1.20 -12.96
C VAL A 330 -9.36 1.03 -11.52
N ALA A 331 -8.56 1.47 -10.56
CA ALA A 331 -8.97 1.45 -9.16
C ALA A 331 -9.99 2.56 -8.91
N LEU A 332 -11.20 2.15 -8.56
CA LEU A 332 -12.28 3.03 -8.12
C LEU A 332 -12.04 3.49 -6.69
N TRP A 333 -11.66 2.55 -5.82
CA TRP A 333 -11.34 2.83 -4.42
C TRP A 333 -10.22 1.91 -3.94
N GLN A 334 -9.11 2.51 -3.49
CA GLN A 334 -8.06 1.78 -2.77
C GLN A 334 -8.41 1.77 -1.29
N LEU A 335 -9.25 0.82 -0.89
CA LEU A 335 -9.75 0.71 0.48
C LEU A 335 -8.62 0.47 1.49
N LYS A 336 -7.56 -0.25 1.09
CA LYS A 336 -6.37 -0.47 1.91
C LYS A 336 -5.11 -0.33 1.08
N ILE A 337 -4.08 0.37 1.59
CA ILE A 337 -2.75 0.45 0.99
C ILE A 337 -1.68 0.28 2.05
N ALA A 338 -0.77 -0.67 1.85
CA ALA A 338 0.35 -0.94 2.75
C ALA A 338 -0.09 -1.10 4.22
N GLY A 339 -1.24 -1.72 4.47
CA GLY A 339 -1.80 -1.85 5.81
C GLY A 339 -2.72 -0.71 6.26
N HIS A 340 -2.84 0.40 5.52
CA HIS A 340 -3.65 1.55 5.96
C HIS A 340 -5.01 1.60 5.27
N LEU A 341 -6.08 1.71 6.04
CA LEU A 341 -7.44 1.87 5.53
C LEU A 341 -7.70 3.31 5.13
N LEU A 342 -8.34 3.49 3.98
CA LEU A 342 -8.57 4.78 3.36
C LEU A 342 -10.06 4.97 3.05
N ASP A 343 -10.50 6.23 3.09
CA ASP A 343 -11.82 6.62 2.58
C ASP A 343 -11.88 6.54 1.03
N PRO A 344 -13.04 6.75 0.40
CA PRO A 344 -13.17 6.71 -1.07
C PRO A 344 -12.31 7.73 -1.82
N LEU A 345 -11.93 8.85 -1.20
CA LEU A 345 -11.01 9.83 -1.76
C LEU A 345 -9.54 9.41 -1.57
N GLY A 346 -9.28 8.40 -0.75
CA GLY A 346 -7.94 7.92 -0.41
C GLY A 346 -7.33 8.63 0.80
N ARG A 347 -8.13 9.34 1.62
CA ARG A 347 -7.66 9.91 2.89
C ARG A 347 -7.48 8.80 3.91
N HIS A 348 -6.42 8.90 4.71
CA HIS A 348 -6.10 7.94 5.75
C HIS A 348 -7.14 7.94 6.88
N ILE A 349 -7.65 6.74 7.22
CA ILE A 349 -8.54 6.52 8.36
C ILE A 349 -7.76 5.93 9.54
N ARG A 350 -7.12 4.77 9.35
CA ARG A 350 -6.34 4.08 10.38
C ARG A 350 -5.38 3.05 9.79
N GLY A 351 -4.35 2.68 10.58
CA GLY A 351 -3.47 1.57 10.28
C GLY A 351 -4.03 0.21 10.69
N VAL A 352 -3.67 -0.81 9.93
CA VAL A 352 -3.77 -2.25 10.22
C VAL A 352 -2.36 -2.82 10.06
N PRO A 353 -1.68 -3.19 11.14
CA PRO A 353 -0.31 -3.67 11.07
C PRO A 353 -0.18 -4.86 10.11
N VAL A 354 0.75 -4.77 9.15
CA VAL A 354 0.97 -5.85 8.20
C VAL A 354 1.71 -6.98 8.89
N THR A 355 1.03 -8.05 9.24
CA THR A 355 1.60 -9.22 9.92
C THR A 355 0.97 -10.50 9.39
N PHE A 356 1.52 -11.65 9.80
CA PHE A 356 0.90 -12.91 9.47
C PHE A 356 -0.41 -13.11 10.23
N TRP A 357 -1.35 -13.69 9.50
CA TRP A 357 -2.69 -13.97 9.96
C TRP A 357 -2.76 -15.34 10.60
N GLU A 358 -3.45 -15.40 11.73
CA GLU A 358 -3.88 -16.61 12.39
C GLU A 358 -5.40 -16.60 12.47
N ASP A 359 -6.07 -17.48 11.71
CA ASP A 359 -7.51 -17.70 11.83
C ASP A 359 -7.79 -19.12 12.33
N PRO A 360 -8.17 -19.24 13.62
CA PRO A 360 -8.55 -20.51 14.20
C PRO A 360 -9.71 -21.20 13.46
N THR A 361 -10.61 -20.46 12.82
CA THR A 361 -11.77 -21.00 12.10
C THR A 361 -11.38 -21.64 10.79
N ALA A 362 -10.60 -20.96 9.95
CA ALA A 362 -10.03 -21.55 8.74
C ALA A 362 -9.16 -22.76 9.07
N HIS A 363 -8.32 -22.67 10.12
CA HIS A 363 -7.50 -23.80 10.57
C HIS A 363 -8.34 -25.00 11.01
N ARG A 364 -9.38 -24.80 11.83
CA ARG A 364 -10.29 -25.89 12.23
C ARG A 364 -10.98 -26.54 11.04
N THR A 365 -11.40 -25.74 10.06
CA THR A 365 -12.07 -26.25 8.85
C THR A 365 -11.12 -27.11 8.01
N GLU A 366 -9.88 -26.68 7.84
CA GLU A 366 -8.83 -27.46 7.20
C GLU A 366 -8.56 -28.78 7.96
N GLN A 367 -8.44 -28.73 9.28
CA GLN A 367 -8.23 -29.95 10.09
C GLN A 367 -9.41 -30.93 9.97
N ALA A 368 -10.64 -30.43 9.91
CA ALA A 368 -11.82 -31.27 9.69
C ALA A 368 -11.79 -31.97 8.32
N LEU A 369 -11.34 -31.28 7.27
CA LEU A 369 -11.11 -31.89 5.96
C LEU A 369 -10.01 -32.96 6.03
N LEU A 370 -8.86 -32.64 6.62
CA LEU A 370 -7.75 -33.58 6.75
C LEU A 370 -8.15 -34.84 7.54
N HIS A 371 -8.96 -34.69 8.59
CA HIS A 371 -9.52 -35.82 9.33
C HIS A 371 -10.38 -36.72 8.43
N ARG A 372 -11.30 -36.12 7.65
CA ARG A 372 -12.13 -36.86 6.68
C ARG A 372 -11.32 -37.58 5.61
N LEU A 373 -10.21 -36.99 5.15
CA LEU A 373 -9.33 -37.62 4.14
C LEU A 373 -8.50 -38.76 4.74
N ARG A 374 -8.16 -38.69 6.03
CA ARG A 374 -7.39 -39.73 6.75
C ARG A 374 -8.23 -40.92 7.19
N THR A 375 -9.54 -40.73 7.35
CA THR A 375 -10.49 -41.78 7.71
C THR A 375 -11.29 -42.17 6.46
N PRO A 376 -10.77 -43.09 5.62
CA PRO A 376 -11.54 -43.59 4.48
C PRO A 376 -12.83 -44.22 4.99
N ARG A 377 -13.93 -43.94 4.28
CA ARG A 377 -15.26 -44.50 4.56
C ARG A 377 -15.29 -46.00 4.39
#